data_AF-M1V8T5-F1
#
_entry.id   AF-M1V8T5-F1
#
_cell.length_a   1.000
_cell.length_b   1.000
_cell.length_c   1.000
_cell.angle_alpha   90.00
_cell.angle_beta   90.00
_cell.angle_gamma   90.00
#
_symmetry.space_group_name_H-M   'P 1'
#
loop_
_entity.id
_entity.type
_entity.pdbx_description
1 polymer ?
#
loop_
_entity_poly.entity_id
_entity_poly.type
_entity_poly.pdbx_seq_one_letter_code
_entity_poly.pdbx_strand_id
1 'polypeptide(L)'
;MNTLFRFVFLRALPLVQQPELRSASATELADIAKQITSTAQDRYTHHLERLERSRLAPSAGTPSASVPETTTLDERSQTHVRLASWALGAYRTLYPLLSNDEERTLRVVRQGFGVQGDSTPQSVSLLQRLMVRFRLFLARDPRRARLMLAERFVADLGPLFEARWAPTRHPEAHDVLLIHRCLYEEIFRLEGVPKLLSLFCAMDRANFVDLSQFTLEPGLAYATKRQACRFDFGPAKLS
;
A
#
# COMPACT_ATOMS: atom_id res chain seq x y z
N MET A 1 -15.77 8.39 4.52
CA MET A 1 -14.38 8.84 4.75
C MET A 1 -13.45 7.63 4.73
N ASN A 2 -12.85 7.30 3.57
CA ASN A 2 -11.43 6.89 3.52
C ASN A 2 -10.80 6.92 2.10
N THR A 3 -11.29 7.77 1.21
CA THR A 3 -10.63 8.10 -0.06
C THR A 3 -9.65 9.27 0.05
N LEU A 4 -9.52 9.93 1.21
CA LEU A 4 -8.75 11.19 1.32
C LEU A 4 -7.42 11.07 2.09
N PHE A 5 -7.26 10.09 2.98
CA PHE A 5 -6.08 10.06 3.86
C PHE A 5 -4.80 9.55 3.20
N ARG A 6 -4.88 8.66 2.20
CA ARG A 6 -3.69 8.25 1.43
C ARG A 6 -3.10 9.40 0.59
N PHE A 7 -3.85 10.47 0.36
CA PHE A 7 -3.51 11.50 -0.63
C PHE A 7 -2.89 12.78 -0.06
N VAL A 8 -3.01 13.02 1.25
CA VAL A 8 -2.37 14.18 1.89
C VAL A 8 -0.83 14.08 1.84
N PHE A 9 -0.29 12.87 1.64
CA PHE A 9 1.15 12.57 1.63
C PHE A 9 1.78 12.51 0.23
N LEU A 10 1.04 12.79 -0.85
CA LEU A 10 1.57 12.79 -2.22
C LEU A 10 2.37 14.05 -2.59
N ARG A 11 3.11 14.62 -1.64
CA ARG A 11 3.99 15.77 -1.89
C ARG A 11 5.42 15.34 -1.61
N ALA A 12 6.37 15.78 -2.44
CA ALA A 12 7.79 15.62 -2.13
C ALA A 12 8.23 16.44 -0.90
N LEU A 13 7.40 17.38 -0.44
CA LEU A 13 7.68 18.29 0.68
C LEU A 13 8.16 17.58 1.97
N PRO A 14 7.48 16.54 2.50
CA PRO A 14 7.98 15.82 3.67
C PRO A 14 9.28 15.06 3.39
N LEU A 15 9.52 14.62 2.15
CA LEU A 15 10.75 13.92 1.76
C LEU A 15 11.95 14.86 1.72
N VAL A 16 11.78 16.11 1.26
CA VAL A 16 12.87 17.10 1.22
C VAL A 16 13.14 17.78 2.57
N GLN A 17 12.30 17.54 3.57
CA GLN A 17 12.50 18.01 4.95
C GLN A 17 13.26 17.02 5.84
N GLN A 18 13.68 15.88 5.30
CA GLN A 18 14.34 14.83 6.06
C GLN A 18 15.73 15.29 6.55
N PRO A 19 16.17 14.89 7.76
CA PRO A 19 17.47 15.28 8.32
C PRO A 19 18.64 15.03 7.38
N GLU A 20 18.58 13.96 6.60
CA GLU A 20 19.60 13.53 5.64
C GLU A 20 19.81 14.50 4.48
N LEU A 21 18.86 15.40 4.23
CA LEU A 21 18.92 16.40 3.16
C LEU A 21 19.14 17.83 3.69
N ARG A 22 19.33 18.02 5.00
CA ARG A 22 19.45 19.36 5.62
C ARG A 22 20.68 20.17 5.18
N SER A 23 21.71 19.50 4.67
CA SER A 23 22.89 20.17 4.13
C SER A 23 22.67 20.71 2.71
N ALA A 24 21.59 20.31 2.04
CA ALA A 24 21.26 20.80 0.71
C ALA A 24 20.70 22.22 0.79
N SER A 25 21.13 23.06 -0.15
CA SER A 25 20.58 24.40 -0.37
C SER A 25 19.10 24.35 -0.78
N ALA A 26 18.39 25.46 -0.64
CA ALA A 26 17.00 25.57 -1.07
C ALA A 26 16.79 25.21 -2.56
N THR A 27 17.76 25.55 -3.41
CA THR A 27 17.75 25.21 -4.83
C THR A 27 17.91 23.71 -5.05
N GLU A 28 18.87 23.07 -4.38
CA GLU A 28 19.06 21.61 -4.47
C GLU A 28 17.83 20.85 -3.97
N LEU A 29 17.19 21.31 -2.88
CA LEU A 29 15.95 20.71 -2.38
C LEU A 29 14.79 20.84 -3.39
N ALA A 30 14.70 21.98 -4.09
CA ALA A 30 13.71 22.18 -5.14
C ALA A 30 13.97 21.25 -6.35
N ASP A 31 15.23 21.07 -6.73
CA ASP A 31 15.62 20.16 -7.81
C ASP A 31 15.34 18.70 -7.45
N ILE A 32 15.64 18.27 -6.22
CA ILE A 32 15.29 16.94 -5.70
C ILE A 32 13.78 16.73 -5.76
N ALA A 33 12.98 17.69 -5.26
CA ALA A 33 11.52 17.59 -5.29
C ALA A 33 10.98 17.47 -6.72
N LYS A 34 11.54 18.25 -7.66
CA LYS A 34 11.20 18.19 -9.08
C LYS A 34 11.57 16.85 -9.69
N GLN A 35 12.74 16.30 -9.37
CA GLN A 35 13.18 15.00 -9.87
C GLN A 35 12.32 13.86 -9.35
N ILE A 36 12.01 13.83 -8.05
CA ILE A 36 11.05 12.88 -7.46
C ILE A 36 9.72 12.92 -8.21
N THR A 37 9.16 14.12 -8.42
CA THR A 37 7.87 14.31 -9.10
C THR A 37 7.93 13.83 -10.56
N SER A 38 8.98 14.20 -11.28
CA SER A 38 9.18 13.82 -12.67
C SER A 38 9.32 12.30 -12.83
N THR A 39 10.18 11.66 -12.02
CA THR A 39 10.33 10.21 -12.02
C THR A 39 9.05 9.49 -11.62
N ALA A 40 8.32 10.01 -10.63
CA ALA A 40 7.04 9.44 -10.24
C ALA A 40 6.00 9.51 -11.37
N GLN A 41 5.94 10.63 -12.10
CA GLN A 41 5.02 10.80 -13.23
C GLN A 41 5.38 9.87 -14.39
N ASP A 42 6.66 9.77 -14.74
CA ASP A 42 7.16 8.84 -15.76
C ASP A 42 6.77 7.39 -15.41
N ARG A 43 7.06 6.95 -14.18
CA ARG A 43 6.72 5.59 -13.72
C ARG A 43 5.21 5.36 -13.69
N TYR A 44 4.43 6.35 -13.30
CA TYR A 44 2.96 6.26 -13.30
C TYR A 44 2.43 5.96 -14.70
N THR A 45 2.83 6.76 -15.70
CA THR A 45 2.42 6.57 -17.09
C THR A 45 2.86 5.20 -17.60
N HIS A 46 4.13 4.83 -17.39
CA HIS A 46 4.67 3.53 -17.81
C HIS A 46 3.89 2.35 -17.20
N HIS A 47 3.56 2.41 -15.91
CA HIS A 47 2.84 1.33 -15.24
C HIS A 47 1.36 1.25 -15.65
N LEU A 48 0.69 2.38 -15.87
CA LEU A 48 -0.69 2.40 -16.37
C LEU A 48 -0.77 1.73 -17.74
N GLU A 49 0.04 2.16 -18.71
CA GLU A 49 0.04 1.58 -20.06
C GLU A 49 0.32 0.08 -20.05
N ARG A 50 1.21 -0.37 -19.17
CA ARG A 50 1.55 -1.78 -19.05
C ARG A 50 0.39 -2.59 -18.47
N LEU A 51 -0.28 -2.09 -17.43
CA LEU A 51 -1.43 -2.75 -16.83
C LEU A 51 -2.60 -2.82 -17.81
N GLU A 52 -2.85 -1.77 -18.57
CA GLU A 52 -3.85 -1.75 -19.64
C GLU A 52 -3.53 -2.77 -20.75
N ARG A 53 -2.27 -2.80 -21.22
CA ARG A 53 -1.81 -3.82 -22.17
C ARG A 53 -1.96 -5.25 -21.65
N SER A 54 -1.64 -5.49 -20.38
CA SER A 54 -1.77 -6.83 -19.77
C SER A 54 -3.22 -7.30 -19.65
N ARG A 55 -4.19 -6.38 -19.56
CA ARG A 55 -5.63 -6.69 -19.55
C ARG A 55 -6.18 -6.94 -20.95
N LEU A 56 -5.64 -6.26 -21.95
CA LEU A 56 -5.99 -6.42 -23.36
C LEU A 56 -5.36 -7.65 -24.01
N ALA A 57 -4.31 -8.22 -23.39
CA ALA A 57 -3.72 -9.46 -23.87
C ALA A 57 -4.76 -10.58 -23.77
N PRO A 58 -5.14 -11.23 -24.88
CA PRO A 58 -6.13 -12.30 -24.86
C PRO A 58 -5.63 -13.41 -23.95
N SER A 59 -6.45 -13.78 -22.96
CA SER A 59 -6.21 -14.99 -22.19
C SER A 59 -6.26 -16.15 -23.18
N ALA A 60 -5.13 -16.83 -23.39
CA ALA A 60 -5.03 -17.94 -24.32
C ALA A 60 -6.04 -19.04 -23.92
N GLY A 61 -7.23 -19.03 -24.53
CA GLY A 61 -8.24 -20.07 -24.34
C GLY A 61 -9.71 -19.66 -24.29
N THR A 62 -10.09 -18.37 -24.22
CA THR A 62 -11.52 -18.00 -24.10
C THR A 62 -12.04 -17.29 -25.36
N PRO A 63 -12.99 -17.87 -26.11
CA PRO A 63 -13.58 -17.21 -27.26
C PRO A 63 -14.37 -15.97 -26.85
N SER A 64 -14.13 -14.91 -27.62
CA SER A 64 -14.68 -13.57 -27.60
C SER A 64 -16.14 -13.47 -27.13
N ALA A 65 -16.34 -12.93 -25.92
CA ALA A 65 -17.53 -12.18 -25.58
C ALA A 65 -17.16 -10.70 -25.64
N SER A 66 -17.95 -9.93 -26.40
CA SER A 66 -17.85 -8.48 -26.62
C SER A 66 -17.08 -7.74 -25.54
N VAL A 67 -15.90 -7.24 -25.88
CA VAL A 67 -15.04 -6.43 -25.01
C VAL A 67 -15.83 -5.19 -24.59
N PRO A 68 -16.17 -5.02 -23.30
CA PRO A 68 -16.81 -3.78 -22.87
C PRO A 68 -15.81 -2.64 -23.08
N GLU A 69 -16.27 -1.63 -23.84
CA GLU A 69 -15.52 -0.50 -24.37
C GLU A 69 -15.14 0.54 -23.30
N THR A 70 -14.68 0.09 -22.14
CA THR A 70 -14.12 0.96 -21.08
C THR A 70 -12.85 0.33 -20.53
N THR A 71 -11.81 0.31 -21.35
CA THR A 71 -10.43 -0.11 -21.04
C THR A 71 -9.67 0.96 -20.27
N THR A 72 -10.27 1.53 -19.23
CA THR A 72 -9.57 2.44 -18.31
C THR A 72 -9.49 1.76 -16.94
N LEU A 73 -8.31 1.81 -16.32
CA LEU A 73 -8.15 1.38 -14.94
C LEU A 73 -9.14 2.16 -14.05
N ASP A 74 -9.78 1.50 -13.09
CA ASP A 74 -10.65 2.20 -12.16
C ASP A 74 -9.85 3.21 -11.32
N GLU A 75 -10.52 4.26 -10.85
CA GLU A 75 -9.88 5.38 -10.14
C GLU A 75 -9.08 4.93 -8.89
N ARG A 76 -9.54 3.85 -8.22
CA ARG A 76 -8.86 3.30 -7.04
C ARG A 76 -7.57 2.61 -7.46
N SER A 77 -7.62 1.76 -8.48
CA SER A 77 -6.42 1.16 -9.07
C SER A 77 -5.40 2.21 -9.53
N GLN A 78 -5.86 3.25 -10.25
CA GLN A 78 -4.98 4.36 -10.68
C GLN A 78 -4.32 5.06 -9.49
N THR A 79 -5.06 5.27 -8.40
CA THR A 79 -4.52 5.82 -7.16
C THR A 79 -3.40 4.96 -6.60
N HIS A 80 -3.58 3.64 -6.57
CA HIS A 80 -2.57 2.71 -6.08
C HIS A 80 -1.30 2.72 -6.94
N VAL A 81 -1.45 2.75 -8.27
CA VAL A 81 -0.31 2.93 -9.19
C VAL A 81 0.40 4.25 -8.94
N ARG A 82 -0.35 5.34 -8.73
CA ARG A 82 0.21 6.66 -8.43
C ARG A 82 1.04 6.63 -7.16
N LEU A 83 0.50 6.08 -6.07
CA LEU A 83 1.21 5.96 -4.80
C LEU A 83 2.49 5.12 -4.93
N ALA A 84 2.43 3.98 -5.64
CA ALA A 84 3.58 3.14 -5.89
C ALA A 84 4.66 3.89 -6.67
N SER A 85 4.25 4.65 -7.69
CA SER A 85 5.14 5.43 -8.55
C SER A 85 5.81 6.57 -7.79
N TRP A 86 5.12 7.21 -6.84
CA TRP A 86 5.72 8.20 -5.95
C TRP A 86 6.76 7.60 -5.01
N ALA A 87 6.49 6.45 -4.42
CA ALA A 87 7.48 5.75 -3.57
C ALA A 87 8.72 5.33 -4.39
N LEU A 88 8.50 4.86 -5.62
CA LEU A 88 9.58 4.49 -6.53
C LEU A 88 10.39 5.70 -7.01
N GLY A 89 9.71 6.81 -7.36
CA GLY A 89 10.35 8.06 -7.75
C GLY A 89 11.19 8.64 -6.61
N ALA A 90 10.67 8.61 -5.37
CA ALA A 90 11.42 8.98 -4.19
C ALA A 90 12.66 8.10 -4.01
N TYR A 91 12.49 6.78 -4.07
CA TYR A 91 13.60 5.84 -3.94
C TYR A 91 14.68 6.07 -4.99
N ARG A 92 14.32 6.15 -6.28
CA ARG A 92 15.29 6.28 -7.38
C ARG A 92 16.03 7.61 -7.39
N THR A 93 15.39 8.68 -6.96
CA THR A 93 16.05 9.98 -6.83
C THR A 93 17.00 9.99 -5.62
N LEU A 94 16.55 9.47 -4.48
CA LEU A 94 17.32 9.56 -3.23
C LEU A 94 18.44 8.52 -3.13
N TYR A 95 18.27 7.34 -3.73
CA TYR A 95 19.26 6.26 -3.69
C TYR A 95 20.68 6.69 -4.08
N PRO A 96 20.92 7.32 -5.25
CA PRO A 96 22.25 7.80 -5.60
C PRO A 96 22.73 8.95 -4.70
N LEU A 97 21.82 9.82 -4.22
CA LEU A 97 22.14 10.96 -3.36
C LEU A 97 22.56 10.53 -1.94
N LEU A 98 22.04 9.39 -1.48
CA LEU A 98 22.33 8.79 -0.19
C LEU A 98 23.42 7.72 -0.31
N SER A 99 24.38 7.93 -1.22
CA SER A 99 25.57 7.08 -1.40
C SER A 99 25.25 5.63 -1.79
N ASN A 100 24.13 5.39 -2.46
CA ASN A 100 23.64 4.04 -2.83
C ASN A 100 23.40 3.14 -1.61
N ASP A 101 23.09 3.73 -0.45
CA ASP A 101 22.68 2.98 0.74
C ASP A 101 21.17 2.68 0.67
N GLU A 102 20.85 1.42 0.35
CA GLU A 102 19.47 0.94 0.20
C GLU A 102 18.68 1.07 1.52
N GLU A 103 19.26 0.67 2.65
CA GLU A 103 18.55 0.69 3.94
C GLU A 103 18.27 2.12 4.39
N ARG A 104 19.26 3.01 4.23
CA ARG A 104 19.10 4.43 4.52
C ARG A 104 18.05 5.06 3.61
N THR A 105 18.09 4.75 2.31
CA THR A 105 17.11 5.30 1.35
C THR A 105 15.70 4.83 1.67
N LEU A 106 15.50 3.53 1.93
CA LEU A 106 14.20 2.99 2.31
C LEU A 106 13.67 3.64 3.60
N ARG A 107 14.54 3.93 4.57
CA ARG A 107 14.17 4.62 5.81
C ARG A 107 13.69 6.05 5.54
N VAL A 108 14.43 6.82 4.76
CA VAL A 108 14.07 8.21 4.38
C VAL A 108 12.76 8.23 3.60
N VAL A 109 12.59 7.32 2.63
CA VAL A 109 11.35 7.18 1.88
C VAL A 109 10.19 6.85 2.83
N ARG A 110 10.34 5.86 3.71
CA ARG A 110 9.29 5.50 4.69
C ARG A 110 8.89 6.68 5.56
N GLN A 111 9.86 7.43 6.08
CA GLN A 111 9.61 8.59 6.92
C GLN A 111 8.87 9.70 6.16
N GLY A 112 9.22 9.95 4.90
CA GLY A 112 8.50 10.93 4.06
C GLY A 112 7.05 10.55 3.78
N PHE A 113 6.71 9.27 3.83
CA PHE A 113 5.34 8.76 3.75
C PHE A 113 4.67 8.62 5.14
N GLY A 114 5.29 9.13 6.20
CA GLY A 114 4.74 9.12 7.56
C GLY A 114 4.86 7.78 8.28
N VAL A 115 5.71 6.86 7.79
CA VAL A 115 5.98 5.55 8.39
C VAL A 115 7.30 5.59 9.16
N GLN A 116 7.25 5.48 10.49
CA GLN A 116 8.43 5.34 11.35
C GLN A 116 8.49 3.95 11.98
N GLY A 117 9.60 3.23 11.79
CA GLY A 117 9.79 1.86 12.30
C GLY A 117 8.86 0.81 11.66
N ASP A 118 8.81 -0.39 12.25
CA ASP A 118 7.91 -1.49 11.84
C ASP A 118 6.50 -1.37 12.44
N SER A 119 6.29 -0.35 13.28
CA SER A 119 5.14 -0.25 14.16
C SER A 119 4.47 1.10 14.00
N THR A 120 3.34 1.08 13.29
CA THR A 120 2.36 2.17 13.16
C THR A 120 2.84 3.48 12.52
N PRO A 121 2.30 3.87 11.35
CA PRO A 121 2.50 5.21 10.82
C PRO A 121 2.03 6.27 11.82
N GLN A 122 2.86 7.27 12.11
CA GLN A 122 2.46 8.44 12.91
C GLN A 122 1.32 9.21 12.23
N SER A 123 1.15 9.04 10.92
CA SER A 123 0.11 9.67 10.10
C SER A 123 -1.32 9.20 10.37
N VAL A 124 -1.53 8.14 11.15
CA VAL A 124 -2.88 7.83 11.64
C VAL A 124 -3.23 8.85 12.72
N SER A 125 -4.00 9.87 12.32
CA SER A 125 -4.48 10.90 13.23
C SER A 125 -5.06 10.25 14.49
N LEU A 126 -4.73 10.79 15.67
CA LEU A 126 -5.28 10.33 16.94
C LEU A 126 -6.82 10.23 16.86
N LEU A 127 -7.43 11.18 16.15
CA LEU A 127 -8.86 11.20 15.83
C LEU A 127 -9.33 9.96 15.07
N GLN A 128 -8.60 9.49 14.05
CA GLN A 128 -8.97 8.28 13.30
C GLN A 128 -8.94 7.04 14.19
N ARG A 129 -7.91 6.90 15.04
CA ARG A 129 -7.84 5.81 16.03
C ARG A 129 -9.03 5.87 16.98
N LEU A 130 -9.33 7.05 17.51
CA LEU A 130 -10.49 7.26 18.39
C LEU A 130 -11.81 6.95 17.68
N MET A 131 -11.99 7.36 16.43
CA MET A 131 -13.21 7.10 15.66
C MET A 131 -13.39 5.61 15.34
N VAL A 132 -12.31 4.89 15.01
CA VAL A 132 -12.37 3.44 14.79
C VAL A 132 -12.74 2.73 16.09
N ARG A 133 -12.07 3.06 17.21
CA ARG A 133 -12.39 2.52 18.54
C ARG A 133 -13.82 2.82 18.95
N PHE A 134 -14.29 4.06 18.76
CA PHE A 134 -15.65 4.46 19.08
C PHE A 134 -16.69 3.70 18.26
N ARG A 135 -16.47 3.53 16.95
CA ARG A 135 -17.36 2.74 16.09
C ARG A 135 -17.43 1.27 16.50
N LEU A 136 -16.30 0.69 16.91
CA LEU A 136 -16.24 -0.69 17.41
C LEU A 136 -16.89 -0.82 18.79
N PHE A 137 -16.69 0.16 19.66
CA PHE A 137 -17.30 0.22 21.00
C PHE A 137 -18.83 0.32 20.92
N LEU A 138 -19.35 1.14 20.01
CA LEU A 138 -20.80 1.25 19.77
C LEU A 138 -21.39 0.07 18.98
N ALA A 139 -20.55 -0.79 18.39
CA ALA A 139 -21.04 -1.92 17.63
C ALA A 139 -21.59 -3.00 18.58
N ARG A 140 -22.86 -3.35 18.40
CA ARG A 140 -23.51 -4.46 19.12
C ARG A 140 -22.85 -5.82 18.85
N ASP A 141 -22.15 -5.93 17.72
CA ASP A 141 -21.32 -7.06 17.33
C ASP A 141 -19.95 -6.54 16.82
N PRO A 142 -18.92 -6.52 17.70
CA PRO A 142 -17.58 -6.06 17.35
C PRO A 142 -16.93 -6.87 16.24
N ARG A 143 -17.24 -8.16 16.13
CA ARG A 143 -16.70 -9.03 15.06
C ARG A 143 -17.28 -8.62 13.72
N ARG A 144 -18.60 -8.45 13.63
CA ARG A 144 -19.25 -7.97 12.41
C ARG A 144 -18.76 -6.59 11.99
N ALA A 145 -18.53 -5.69 12.94
CA ALA A 145 -17.99 -4.37 12.64
C ALA A 145 -16.56 -4.42 12.06
N ARG A 146 -15.71 -5.35 12.54
CA ARG A 146 -14.37 -5.60 11.98
C ARG A 146 -14.45 -6.16 10.57
N LEU A 147 -15.32 -7.14 10.33
CA LEU A 147 -15.53 -7.71 8.99
C LEU A 147 -16.00 -6.64 8.00
N MET A 148 -16.97 -5.80 8.38
CA MET A 148 -17.42 -4.69 7.55
C MET A 148 -16.31 -3.66 7.28
N LEU A 149 -15.42 -3.41 8.24
CA LEU A 149 -14.26 -2.54 8.04
C LEU A 149 -13.28 -3.15 7.03
N ALA A 150 -12.98 -4.44 7.15
CA ALA A 150 -12.11 -5.16 6.24
C ALA A 150 -12.70 -5.28 4.83
N GLU A 151 -14.00 -5.54 4.69
CA GLU A 151 -14.70 -5.53 3.40
C GLU A 151 -14.64 -4.16 2.73
N ARG A 152 -14.85 -3.07 3.49
CA ARG A 152 -14.69 -1.71 2.98
C ARG A 152 -13.25 -1.43 2.55
N PHE A 153 -12.28 -1.87 3.33
CA PHE A 153 -10.87 -1.75 2.95
C PHE A 153 -10.55 -2.51 1.66
N VAL A 154 -11.01 -3.75 1.50
CA VAL A 154 -10.83 -4.53 0.26
C VAL A 154 -11.51 -3.84 -0.92
N ALA A 155 -12.73 -3.30 -0.72
CA ALA A 155 -13.39 -2.51 -1.75
C ALA A 155 -12.55 -1.28 -2.13
N ASP A 156 -11.98 -0.58 -1.15
CA ASP A 156 -11.13 0.60 -1.35
C ASP A 156 -9.81 0.29 -2.08
N LEU A 157 -9.30 -0.95 -1.99
CA LEU A 157 -8.14 -1.40 -2.78
C LEU A 157 -8.46 -1.47 -4.28
N GLY A 158 -9.71 -1.77 -4.63
CA GLY A 158 -10.15 -1.91 -6.02
C GLY A 158 -9.95 -3.32 -6.59
N PRO A 159 -10.49 -3.56 -7.79
CA PRO A 159 -10.63 -4.88 -8.39
C PRO A 159 -9.31 -5.55 -8.83
N LEU A 160 -8.20 -4.81 -8.84
CA LEU A 160 -6.88 -5.37 -9.15
C LEU A 160 -6.22 -6.07 -7.96
N PHE A 161 -6.75 -5.88 -6.75
CA PHE A 161 -6.30 -6.61 -5.58
C PHE A 161 -7.17 -7.84 -5.40
N GLU A 162 -6.54 -9.00 -5.22
CA GLU A 162 -7.26 -10.23 -4.91
C GLU A 162 -7.12 -10.50 -3.43
N ALA A 163 -8.20 -10.30 -2.68
CA ALA A 163 -8.26 -10.59 -1.26
C ALA A 163 -9.25 -11.73 -0.97
N ARG A 164 -8.89 -12.65 -0.09
CA ARG A 164 -9.74 -13.76 0.35
C ARG A 164 -9.66 -13.92 1.86
N TRP A 165 -10.80 -14.21 2.47
CA TRP A 165 -10.84 -14.66 3.85
C TRP A 165 -10.27 -16.08 3.92
N ALA A 166 -9.34 -16.33 4.84
CA ALA A 166 -8.86 -17.67 5.10
C ALA A 166 -10.00 -18.51 5.68
N PRO A 167 -10.15 -19.78 5.28
CA PRO A 167 -11.17 -20.65 5.85
C PRO A 167 -10.88 -20.87 7.34
N THR A 168 -11.72 -20.31 8.20
CA THR A 168 -11.66 -20.51 9.65
C THR A 168 -12.23 -21.89 9.98
N ARG A 169 -11.35 -22.85 10.30
CA ARG A 169 -11.77 -24.22 10.67
C ARG A 169 -12.31 -24.32 12.10
N HIS A 170 -12.11 -23.29 12.93
CA HIS A 170 -12.60 -23.23 14.30
C HIS A 170 -13.41 -21.95 14.55
N PRO A 171 -14.51 -22.01 15.32
CA PRO A 171 -15.30 -20.83 15.68
C PRO A 171 -14.53 -19.82 16.55
N GLU A 172 -13.45 -20.26 17.20
CA GLU A 172 -12.50 -19.41 17.94
C GLU A 172 -11.32 -18.93 17.08
N ALA A 173 -11.19 -19.40 15.83
CA ALA A 173 -10.12 -18.98 14.96
C ALA A 173 -10.31 -17.52 14.55
N HIS A 174 -9.20 -16.78 14.53
CA HIS A 174 -9.19 -15.39 14.15
C HIS A 174 -9.67 -15.24 12.70
N ASP A 175 -10.40 -14.17 12.42
CA ASP A 175 -10.71 -13.82 11.05
C ASP A 175 -9.41 -13.35 10.39
N VAL A 176 -8.97 -14.05 9.34
CA VAL A 176 -7.73 -13.75 8.61
C VAL A 176 -8.06 -13.34 7.19
N LEU A 177 -7.64 -12.14 6.80
CA LEU A 177 -7.72 -11.66 5.42
C LEU A 177 -6.37 -11.85 4.74
N LEU A 178 -6.37 -12.59 3.62
CA LEU A 178 -5.21 -12.85 2.78
C LEU A 178 -5.31 -12.01 1.51
N ILE A 179 -4.27 -11.23 1.20
CA ILE A 179 -4.13 -10.57 -0.10
C ILE A 179 -3.22 -11.45 -0.98
N HIS A 180 -3.81 -12.09 -1.98
CA HIS A 180 -3.13 -12.96 -2.94
C HIS A 180 -2.46 -12.19 -4.07
N ARG A 181 -3.13 -11.14 -4.54
CA ARG A 181 -2.62 -10.26 -5.59
C ARG A 181 -2.53 -8.85 -5.05
N CYS A 182 -1.33 -8.29 -5.05
CA CYS A 182 -1.03 -6.95 -4.56
C CYS A 182 -0.37 -6.14 -5.67
N LEU A 183 -1.01 -5.06 -6.08
CA LEU A 183 -0.51 -4.21 -7.17
C LEU A 183 0.87 -3.60 -6.85
N TYR A 184 1.11 -3.30 -5.58
CA TYR A 184 2.41 -2.81 -5.11
C TYR A 184 3.52 -3.85 -5.29
N GLU A 185 3.25 -5.13 -4.97
CA GLU A 185 4.21 -6.21 -5.14
C GLU A 185 4.58 -6.38 -6.61
N GLU A 186 3.58 -6.37 -7.51
CA GLU A 186 3.80 -6.47 -8.95
C GLU A 186 4.71 -5.33 -9.45
N ILE A 187 4.38 -4.08 -9.12
CA ILE A 187 5.15 -2.90 -9.54
C ILE A 187 6.58 -2.96 -9.00
N PHE A 188 6.77 -3.19 -7.70
CA PHE A 188 8.09 -3.14 -7.09
C PHE A 188 8.98 -4.33 -7.44
N ARG A 189 8.41 -5.51 -7.66
CA ARG A 189 9.19 -6.65 -8.17
C ARG A 189 9.66 -6.37 -9.60
N LEU A 190 8.81 -5.81 -10.45
CA LEU A 190 9.17 -5.45 -11.83
C LEU A 190 10.28 -4.39 -11.89
N GLU A 191 10.27 -3.45 -10.97
CA GLU A 191 11.22 -2.35 -10.93
C GLU A 191 12.50 -2.69 -10.13
N GLY A 192 12.61 -3.92 -9.62
CA GLY A 192 13.78 -4.43 -8.91
C GLY A 192 13.92 -3.94 -7.46
N VAL A 193 12.86 -3.42 -6.85
CA VAL A 193 12.88 -2.83 -5.49
C VAL A 193 11.80 -3.43 -4.57
N PRO A 194 11.69 -4.77 -4.42
CA PRO A 194 10.60 -5.42 -3.70
C PRO A 194 10.50 -5.00 -2.22
N LYS A 195 11.59 -4.52 -1.62
CA LYS A 195 11.61 -4.03 -0.23
C LYS A 195 10.69 -2.83 0.00
N LEU A 196 10.35 -2.05 -1.03
CA LEU A 196 9.37 -0.96 -0.94
C LEU A 196 7.95 -1.45 -0.59
N LEU A 197 7.62 -2.73 -0.81
CA LEU A 197 6.32 -3.29 -0.43
C LEU A 197 6.01 -3.09 1.07
N SER A 198 7.05 -3.20 1.91
CA SER A 198 6.95 -3.01 3.36
C SER A 198 6.37 -1.65 3.77
N LEU A 199 6.59 -0.59 2.97
CA LEU A 199 5.99 0.73 3.18
C LEU A 199 4.46 0.64 3.15
N PHE A 200 3.92 0.02 2.10
CA PHE A 200 2.48 -0.06 1.87
C PHE A 200 1.81 -1.01 2.85
N CYS A 201 2.48 -2.10 3.19
CA CYS A 201 2.06 -2.98 4.27
C CYS A 201 1.93 -2.24 5.61
N ALA A 202 2.90 -1.39 5.95
CA ALA A 202 2.84 -0.57 7.16
C ALA A 202 1.71 0.48 7.10
N MET A 203 1.50 1.12 5.94
CA MET A 203 0.38 2.04 5.70
C MET A 203 -0.98 1.35 5.78
N ASP A 204 -1.09 0.11 5.31
CA ASP A 204 -2.34 -0.65 5.34
C ASP A 204 -2.65 -1.14 6.75
N ARG A 205 -1.65 -1.62 7.49
CA ARG A 205 -1.75 -1.96 8.92
C ARG A 205 -2.28 -0.79 9.76
N ALA A 206 -1.95 0.44 9.38
CA ALA A 206 -2.42 1.67 10.01
C ALA A 206 -3.96 1.80 10.05
N ASN A 207 -4.68 1.13 9.14
CA ASN A 207 -6.14 1.10 9.16
C ASN A 207 -6.71 0.13 10.20
N PHE A 208 -5.86 -0.72 10.80
CA PHE A 208 -6.25 -1.84 11.66
C PHE A 208 -5.44 -1.91 12.97
N VAL A 209 -4.87 -0.77 13.40
CA VAL A 209 -3.90 -0.67 14.53
C VAL A 209 -4.39 -1.27 15.84
N ASP A 210 -5.71 -1.23 16.09
CA ASP A 210 -6.32 -1.76 17.32
C ASP A 210 -6.99 -3.13 17.12
N LEU A 211 -6.85 -3.68 15.93
CA LEU A 211 -7.65 -4.81 15.46
C LEU A 211 -6.82 -5.97 14.96
N SER A 212 -5.50 -5.87 14.80
CA SER A 212 -4.77 -6.91 14.10
C SER A 212 -3.35 -7.19 14.61
N GLN A 213 -3.00 -8.47 14.64
CA GLN A 213 -1.62 -8.91 14.49
C GLN A 213 -1.31 -8.91 12.99
N PHE A 214 -0.30 -8.15 12.59
CA PHE A 214 0.11 -8.06 11.20
C PHE A 214 1.38 -8.86 11.01
N THR A 215 1.35 -9.84 10.13
CA THR A 215 2.55 -10.59 9.73
C THR A 215 2.75 -10.37 8.24
N LEU A 216 3.84 -9.69 7.89
CA LEU A 216 4.43 -9.79 6.57
C LEU A 216 5.02 -11.20 6.47
N GLU A 217 4.36 -12.11 5.77
CA GLU A 217 5.04 -13.29 5.25
C GLU A 217 5.65 -12.86 3.91
N PRO A 218 6.94 -12.46 3.85
CA PRO A 218 7.58 -12.28 2.55
C PRO A 218 7.42 -13.59 1.78
N GLY A 219 7.03 -13.51 0.52
CA GLY A 219 6.80 -14.65 -0.38
C GLY A 219 8.04 -15.47 -0.72
N LEU A 220 8.83 -15.83 0.28
CA LEU A 220 9.85 -16.87 0.26
C LEU A 220 9.26 -18.07 1.01
N ALA A 221 9.03 -19.14 0.24
CA ALA A 221 8.67 -20.48 0.69
C ALA A 221 7.19 -20.79 0.98
N TYR A 222 6.33 -20.72 -0.05
CA TYR A 222 5.40 -21.83 -0.31
C TYR A 222 5.25 -22.00 -1.82
N ALA A 223 5.74 -23.13 -2.34
CA ALA A 223 5.89 -23.46 -3.76
C ALA A 223 4.59 -23.47 -4.59
N THR A 224 3.44 -23.03 -4.07
CA THR A 224 2.15 -23.07 -4.79
C THR A 224 1.15 -21.97 -4.45
N LYS A 225 1.40 -21.04 -3.50
CA LYS A 225 0.39 -20.01 -3.13
C LYS A 225 1.04 -18.65 -2.89
N ARG A 226 0.95 -17.75 -3.87
CA ARG A 226 1.36 -16.35 -3.76
C ARG A 226 0.46 -15.64 -2.74
N GLN A 227 1.03 -15.23 -1.62
CA GLN A 227 0.39 -14.35 -0.65
C GLN A 227 1.30 -13.14 -0.50
N ALA A 228 0.74 -11.94 -0.68
CA ALA A 228 1.47 -10.68 -0.60
C ALA A 228 1.36 -10.05 0.80
N CYS A 229 0.18 -10.15 1.42
CA CYS A 229 -0.09 -9.64 2.77
C CYS A 229 -1.05 -10.55 3.53
N ARG A 230 -0.84 -10.68 4.86
CA ARG A 230 -1.74 -11.37 5.79
C ARG A 230 -2.15 -10.43 6.92
N PHE A 231 -3.46 -10.25 7.10
CA PHE A 231 -4.03 -9.49 8.21
C PHE A 231 -4.78 -10.46 9.13
N ASP A 232 -4.30 -10.60 10.37
CA ASP A 232 -4.94 -11.41 11.41
C ASP A 232 -5.67 -10.48 12.36
N PHE A 233 -7.00 -10.56 12.45
CA PHE A 233 -7.80 -9.63 13.25
C PHE A 233 -7.94 -9.98 14.75
N GLY A 234 -7.18 -10.98 15.22
CA GLY A 234 -7.16 -11.42 16.61
C GLY A 234 -8.53 -11.85 17.16
N PRO A 235 -8.61 -12.23 18.45
CA PRO A 235 -9.90 -12.45 19.10
C PRO A 235 -10.62 -11.11 19.32
N ALA A 236 -11.95 -11.13 19.30
CA ALA A 236 -12.79 -9.97 19.61
C ALA A 236 -12.80 -9.65 21.12
N LYS A 237 -11.64 -9.39 21.72
CA LYS A 237 -11.57 -8.88 23.10
C LYS A 237 -11.60 -7.35 23.07
N LEU A 238 -12.70 -6.78 23.53
CA LEU A 238 -12.75 -5.38 23.95
C LEU A 238 -12.12 -5.33 25.35
N SER A 239 -10.92 -4.76 25.46
CA SER A 239 -10.30 -4.37 26.73
C SER A 239 -10.62 -2.92 27.04
#